data_AF-Q3ZJ58-F1
#
_entry.id   AF-Q3ZJ58-F1
#
_cell.length_a   1.000
_cell.length_b   1.000
_cell.length_c   1.000
_cell.angle_alpha   90.00
_cell.angle_beta   90.00
_cell.angle_gamma   90.00
#
_symmetry.space_group_name_H-M   'P 1'
#
loop_
_entity.id
_entity.type
_entity.pdbx_description
1 polymer ?
#
loop_
_entity_poly.entity_id
_entity_poly.type
_entity_poly.pdbx_seq_one_letter_code
_entity_poly.pdbx_strand_id
1 'polypeptide(L)'
;MNKPPSENRSSEPTIYSQFSEYLQDLEKQRCFGFEEEVEKHHIIPKHTGYLNNVVVRCSPRNHTLAHFYRFLVYKEKGDWVAYSMRKNQKIGLQEKALLAVEKNKRLGINFWNSEWQKTQGQKGGLLGGSKNTIKQKKARQQVGLKYGLQIGMQNQSPCLKKILSKQTIWLYEKNNLSCFITIPPQQSFSNLINLLQSKMDSLYQEKHSKTFKKINKSSFFKVLYGERLQMYGWKLWFLFF
;
A
#
# COMPACT_ATOMS: atom_id res chain seq x y z
N MET A 1 -33.43 -22.16 -21.04
CA MET A 1 -33.10 -20.74 -20.80
C MET A 1 -34.36 -19.94 -21.05
N ASN A 2 -34.97 -19.39 -20.00
CA ASN A 2 -36.19 -18.59 -20.13
C ASN A 2 -35.82 -17.21 -20.70
N LYS A 3 -36.48 -16.80 -21.78
CA LYS A 3 -36.34 -15.45 -22.34
C LYS A 3 -36.69 -14.42 -21.27
N PRO A 4 -35.93 -13.32 -21.13
CA PRO A 4 -36.32 -12.23 -20.26
C PRO A 4 -37.64 -11.62 -20.79
N PRO A 5 -38.62 -11.37 -19.92
CA PRO A 5 -39.88 -10.76 -20.30
C PRO A 5 -39.64 -9.36 -20.86
N SER A 6 -40.34 -9.02 -21.95
CA SER A 6 -40.26 -7.73 -22.63
C SER A 6 -40.73 -6.60 -21.71
N GLU A 7 -39.81 -5.66 -21.44
CA GLU A 7 -39.99 -4.47 -20.63
C GLU A 7 -40.88 -3.45 -21.33
N ASN A 8 -42.09 -3.24 -20.79
CA ASN A 8 -42.82 -1.97 -20.87
C ASN A 8 -43.99 -1.95 -19.88
N ARG A 9 -43.69 -2.20 -18.61
CA ARG A 9 -44.55 -1.77 -17.51
C ARG A 9 -43.73 -0.81 -16.68
N SER A 10 -44.27 0.38 -16.41
CA SER A 10 -43.78 1.27 -15.37
C SER A 10 -43.88 0.52 -14.05
N SER A 11 -42.86 -0.28 -13.74
CA SER A 11 -42.81 -1.05 -12.51
C SER A 11 -42.71 -0.06 -11.38
N GLU A 12 -43.66 -0.11 -10.47
CA GLU A 12 -43.59 0.63 -9.21
C GLU A 12 -42.21 0.41 -8.56
N PRO A 13 -41.64 1.45 -7.94
CA PRO A 13 -40.34 1.35 -7.31
C PRO A 13 -40.37 0.26 -6.23
N THR A 14 -39.53 -0.76 -6.40
CA THR A 14 -39.35 -1.80 -5.41
C THR A 14 -38.67 -1.26 -4.14
N ILE A 15 -38.82 -1.96 -3.01
CA ILE A 15 -38.09 -1.63 -1.78
C ILE A 15 -36.57 -1.65 -1.99
N TYR A 16 -36.06 -2.50 -2.89
CA TYR A 16 -34.63 -2.55 -3.19
C TYR A 16 -34.15 -1.35 -4.01
N SER A 17 -34.93 -0.88 -5.00
CA SER A 17 -34.58 0.34 -5.74
C SER A 17 -34.59 1.57 -4.85
N GLN A 18 -35.58 1.71 -3.97
CA GLN A 18 -35.62 2.80 -2.98
C GLN A 18 -34.41 2.77 -2.05
N PHE A 19 -34.04 1.58 -1.54
CA PHE A 19 -32.84 1.44 -0.71
C PHE A 19 -31.55 1.73 -1.50
N SER A 20 -31.50 1.36 -2.78
CA SER A 20 -30.35 1.62 -3.65
C SER A 20 -30.15 3.12 -3.91
N GLU A 21 -31.22 3.87 -4.12
CA GLU A 21 -31.20 5.34 -4.23
C GLU A 21 -30.69 5.97 -2.93
N TYR A 22 -31.21 5.52 -1.78
CA TYR A 22 -30.73 5.95 -0.47
C TYR A 22 -29.22 5.73 -0.29
N LEU A 23 -28.68 4.56 -0.69
CA LEU A 23 -27.24 4.30 -0.63
C LEU A 23 -26.43 5.23 -1.52
N GLN A 24 -26.92 5.56 -2.72
CA GLN A 24 -26.25 6.49 -3.62
C GLN A 24 -26.23 7.91 -3.04
N ASP A 25 -27.33 8.34 -2.42
CA ASP A 25 -27.41 9.67 -1.82
C ASP A 25 -26.51 9.80 -0.58
N LEU A 26 -26.43 8.76 0.26
CA LEU A 26 -25.45 8.70 1.35
C LEU A 26 -24.01 8.84 0.84
N GLU A 27 -23.66 8.17 -0.27
CA GLU A 27 -22.33 8.27 -0.87
C GLU A 27 -22.06 9.69 -1.41
N LYS A 28 -23.03 10.31 -2.08
CA LYS A 28 -22.90 11.70 -2.59
C LYS A 28 -22.70 12.70 -1.48
N GLN A 29 -23.39 12.55 -0.35
CA GLN A 29 -23.29 13.43 0.80
C GLN A 29 -21.95 13.31 1.53
N ARG A 30 -21.11 12.32 1.18
CA ARG A 30 -19.82 12.01 1.83
C ARG A 30 -19.95 11.92 3.36
N CYS A 31 -21.10 11.49 3.86
CA CYS A 31 -21.37 11.38 5.29
C CYS A 31 -20.55 10.27 5.98
N PHE A 32 -19.74 9.51 5.24
CA PHE A 32 -18.76 8.63 5.83
C PHE A 32 -17.59 9.47 6.34
N GLY A 33 -17.50 9.61 7.66
CA GLY A 33 -16.29 10.14 8.30
C GLY A 33 -15.07 9.35 7.84
N PHE A 34 -13.89 9.99 7.81
CA PHE A 34 -12.63 9.37 7.35
C PHE A 34 -12.23 8.08 8.10
N GLU A 35 -12.94 7.73 9.16
CA GLU A 35 -12.63 6.64 10.08
C GLU A 35 -13.52 5.39 9.91
N GLU A 36 -14.61 5.45 9.14
CA GLU A 36 -15.47 4.27 8.95
C GLU A 36 -14.96 3.33 7.85
N GLU A 37 -14.89 2.03 8.15
CA GLU A 37 -14.62 1.00 7.15
C GLU A 37 -15.74 1.03 6.08
N VAL A 38 -15.40 1.34 4.83
CA VAL A 38 -16.34 1.35 3.69
C VAL A 38 -16.12 0.16 2.77
N GLU A 39 -17.21 -0.47 2.34
CA GLU A 39 -17.23 -1.57 1.39
C GLU A 39 -17.83 -1.14 0.05
N LYS A 40 -17.34 -1.72 -1.05
CA LYS A 40 -17.94 -1.56 -2.39
C LYS A 40 -19.07 -2.57 -2.58
N HIS A 41 -20.27 -2.07 -2.83
CA HIS A 41 -21.43 -2.90 -3.17
C HIS A 41 -21.87 -2.63 -4.62
N HIS A 42 -22.18 -3.69 -5.37
CA HIS A 42 -22.75 -3.56 -6.71
C HIS A 42 -24.26 -3.66 -6.59
N ILE A 43 -24.99 -2.61 -7.00
CA ILE A 43 -26.46 -2.58 -6.95
C ILE A 43 -27.05 -3.72 -7.80
N ILE A 44 -26.48 -3.93 -8.99
CA ILE A 44 -26.78 -5.09 -9.83
C ILE A 44 -25.56 -6.03 -9.77
N PRO A 45 -25.73 -7.33 -9.50
CA PRO A 45 -24.60 -8.26 -9.49
C PRO A 45 -23.80 -8.25 -10.77
N LYS A 46 -22.49 -8.50 -10.67
CA LYS A 46 -21.70 -8.75 -11.88
C LYS A 46 -22.14 -9.99 -12.66
N HIS A 47 -22.66 -11.00 -11.98
CA HIS A 47 -22.99 -12.28 -12.60
C HIS A 47 -24.27 -12.23 -13.45
N THR A 48 -25.07 -11.16 -13.38
CA THR A 48 -26.25 -10.98 -14.23
C THR A 48 -25.89 -10.46 -15.62
N GLY A 49 -24.61 -10.18 -15.91
CA GLY A 49 -24.13 -9.81 -17.25
C GLY A 49 -24.30 -8.33 -17.60
N TYR A 50 -24.79 -7.49 -16.69
CA TYR A 50 -24.87 -6.04 -16.92
C TYR A 50 -23.47 -5.41 -16.86
N LEU A 51 -23.10 -4.73 -17.94
CA LEU A 51 -21.76 -4.12 -18.10
C LEU A 51 -21.62 -2.79 -17.34
N ASN A 52 -22.72 -2.04 -17.17
CA ASN A 52 -22.76 -0.74 -16.51
C ASN A 52 -23.28 -0.84 -15.08
N ASN A 53 -22.64 -1.67 -14.24
CA ASN A 53 -23.07 -1.83 -12.86
C ASN A 53 -22.70 -0.62 -12.00
N VAL A 54 -23.72 0.04 -11.47
CA VAL A 54 -23.54 1.08 -10.45
C VAL A 54 -22.93 0.44 -9.20
N VAL A 55 -21.78 0.98 -8.78
CA VAL A 55 -21.06 0.56 -7.57
C VAL A 55 -21.16 1.68 -6.55
N VAL A 56 -21.70 1.38 -5.38
CA VAL A 56 -21.78 2.32 -4.26
C VAL A 56 -20.79 1.94 -3.16
N ARG A 57 -20.23 2.95 -2.48
CA ARG A 57 -19.49 2.75 -1.23
C ARG A 57 -20.44 2.91 -0.05
N CYS A 58 -20.51 1.89 0.80
CA CYS A 58 -21.40 1.90 1.95
C CYS A 58 -20.78 1.19 3.16
N SER A 59 -21.32 1.44 4.35
CA SER A 59 -20.90 0.75 5.56
C SER A 59 -21.19 -0.77 5.48
N PRO A 60 -20.48 -1.64 6.22
CA PRO A 60 -20.73 -3.07 6.26
C PRO A 60 -22.18 -3.43 6.63
N ARG A 61 -22.80 -2.62 7.51
CA ARG A 61 -24.22 -2.76 7.87
C ARG A 61 -25.13 -2.52 6.66
N ASN A 62 -24.90 -1.44 5.93
CA ASN A 62 -25.67 -1.12 4.73
C ASN A 62 -25.46 -2.14 3.61
N HIS A 63 -24.24 -2.64 3.42
CA HIS A 63 -23.96 -3.72 2.48
C HIS A 63 -24.74 -5.00 2.84
N THR A 64 -24.81 -5.33 4.13
CA THR A 64 -25.58 -6.48 4.63
C THR A 64 -27.08 -6.32 4.37
N LEU A 65 -27.62 -5.12 4.64
CA LEU A 65 -29.02 -4.80 4.36
C LEU A 65 -29.34 -4.80 2.87
N ALA A 66 -28.40 -4.37 2.02
CA ALA A 66 -28.59 -4.40 0.57
C ALA A 66 -28.86 -5.83 0.07
N HIS A 67 -28.09 -6.81 0.54
CA HIS A 67 -28.37 -8.22 0.24
C HIS A 67 -29.74 -8.67 0.80
N PHE A 68 -30.13 -8.24 2.00
CA PHE A 68 -31.43 -8.59 2.56
C PHE A 68 -32.59 -8.06 1.73
N TYR A 69 -32.61 -6.77 1.41
CA TYR A 69 -33.67 -6.17 0.60
C TYR A 69 -33.72 -6.75 -0.80
N ARG A 70 -32.56 -7.05 -1.38
CA ARG A 70 -32.52 -7.71 -2.68
C ARG A 70 -33.10 -9.12 -2.63
N PHE A 71 -32.79 -9.90 -1.60
CA PHE A 71 -33.42 -11.19 -1.38
C PHE A 71 -34.94 -11.07 -1.25
N LEU A 72 -35.45 -10.05 -0.54
CA LEU A 72 -36.89 -9.85 -0.41
C LEU A 72 -37.59 -9.66 -1.76
N VAL A 73 -36.96 -8.92 -2.69
CA VAL A 73 -37.52 -8.62 -4.02
C VAL A 73 -37.35 -9.79 -5.00
N TYR A 74 -36.11 -10.29 -5.17
CA TYR A 74 -35.80 -11.23 -6.25
C TYR A 74 -35.75 -12.70 -5.83
N LYS A 75 -35.81 -12.98 -4.52
CA LYS A 75 -35.73 -14.33 -3.93
C LYS A 75 -34.48 -15.12 -4.32
N GLU A 76 -33.39 -14.43 -4.66
CA GLU A 76 -32.12 -15.06 -5.02
C GLU A 76 -31.43 -15.68 -3.80
N LYS A 77 -31.21 -17.01 -3.83
CA LYS A 77 -30.57 -17.74 -2.72
C LYS A 77 -29.19 -17.18 -2.35
N GLY A 78 -28.44 -16.67 -3.32
CA GLY A 78 -27.12 -16.08 -3.10
C GLY A 78 -27.15 -14.88 -2.15
N ASP A 79 -28.17 -14.02 -2.27
CA ASP A 79 -28.34 -12.86 -1.39
C ASP A 79 -28.72 -13.26 0.04
N TRP A 80 -29.57 -14.29 0.19
CA TRP A 80 -29.89 -14.83 1.51
C TRP A 80 -28.66 -15.39 2.22
N VAL A 81 -27.80 -16.10 1.48
CA VAL A 81 -26.52 -16.61 2.01
C VAL A 81 -25.62 -15.45 2.41
N ALA A 82 -25.45 -14.44 1.55
CA ALA A 82 -24.64 -13.27 1.83
C ALA A 82 -25.11 -12.50 3.07
N TYR A 83 -26.43 -12.26 3.19
CA TYR A 83 -27.04 -11.66 4.37
C TYR A 83 -26.82 -12.50 5.62
N SER A 84 -27.11 -13.80 5.56
CA SER A 84 -26.99 -14.72 6.71
C SER A 84 -25.57 -14.82 7.25
N MET A 85 -24.57 -14.81 6.36
CA MET A 85 -23.17 -14.81 6.75
C MET A 85 -22.73 -13.50 7.43
N ARG A 86 -23.40 -12.38 7.14
CA ARG A 86 -22.99 -11.03 7.57
C ARG A 86 -23.78 -10.47 8.76
N LYS A 87 -25.06 -10.79 8.91
CA LYS A 87 -26.00 -10.14 9.86
C LYS A 87 -25.58 -10.12 11.32
N ASN A 88 -24.73 -11.05 11.75
CA ASN A 88 -24.24 -11.16 13.13
C ASN A 88 -22.71 -11.10 13.23
N GLN A 89 -22.04 -10.55 12.22
CA GLN A 89 -20.58 -10.44 12.25
C GLN A 89 -20.14 -9.33 13.20
N LYS A 90 -19.58 -9.71 14.35
CA LYS A 90 -18.95 -8.80 15.32
C LYS A 90 -17.48 -8.50 15.02
N ILE A 91 -16.88 -9.32 14.16
CA ILE A 91 -15.45 -9.29 13.82
C ILE A 91 -15.21 -8.25 12.70
N GLY A 92 -14.15 -7.46 12.82
CA GLY A 92 -13.74 -6.48 11.80
C GLY A 92 -13.27 -7.12 10.49
N LEU A 93 -13.15 -6.33 9.42
CA LEU A 93 -12.71 -6.83 8.11
C LEU A 93 -11.30 -7.43 8.14
N GLN A 94 -10.38 -6.77 8.83
CA GLN A 94 -8.99 -7.23 8.96
C GLN A 94 -8.89 -8.59 9.66
N GLU A 95 -9.59 -8.76 10.77
CA GLU A 95 -9.56 -10.01 11.54
C GLU A 95 -10.22 -11.15 10.76
N LYS A 96 -11.30 -10.89 10.01
CA LYS A 96 -11.86 -11.88 9.06
C LYS A 96 -10.85 -12.30 8.00
N ALA A 97 -10.11 -11.35 7.43
CA ALA A 97 -9.11 -11.66 6.43
C ALA A 97 -8.00 -12.56 7.02
N LEU A 98 -7.57 -12.29 8.25
CA LEU A 98 -6.59 -13.12 8.96
C LEU A 98 -7.13 -14.53 9.23
N LEU A 99 -8.35 -14.66 9.76
CA LEU A 99 -8.98 -15.96 10.00
C LEU A 99 -9.19 -16.76 8.70
N ALA A 100 -9.54 -16.08 7.61
CA ALA A 100 -9.66 -16.73 6.29
C ALA A 100 -8.31 -17.22 5.77
N VAL A 101 -7.24 -16.44 5.95
CA VAL A 101 -5.87 -16.83 5.59
C VAL A 101 -5.44 -18.04 6.42
N GLU A 102 -5.68 -18.04 7.72
CA GLU A 102 -5.33 -19.14 8.63
C GLU A 102 -6.11 -20.42 8.28
N LYS A 103 -7.42 -20.31 8.05
CA LYS A 103 -8.25 -21.42 7.59
C LYS A 103 -7.72 -22.00 6.26
N ASN A 104 -7.42 -21.14 5.29
CA ASN A 104 -6.89 -21.58 4.00
C ASN A 104 -5.53 -22.27 4.13
N LYS A 105 -4.67 -21.77 5.04
CA LYS A 105 -3.37 -22.36 5.35
C LYS A 105 -3.53 -23.74 5.97
N ARG A 106 -4.43 -23.88 6.95
CA ARG A 106 -4.72 -25.16 7.62
C ARG A 106 -5.29 -26.21 6.66
N LEU A 107 -6.17 -25.78 5.75
CA LEU A 107 -6.81 -26.68 4.77
C LEU A 107 -5.93 -26.96 3.54
N GLY A 108 -4.81 -26.24 3.35
CA GLY A 108 -3.96 -26.41 2.17
C GLY A 108 -4.68 -26.09 0.85
N ILE A 109 -5.56 -25.07 0.85
CA ILE A 109 -6.37 -24.66 -0.31
C ILE A 109 -5.96 -23.28 -0.83
N ASN A 110 -6.39 -22.95 -2.06
CA ASN A 110 -6.07 -21.69 -2.75
C ASN A 110 -4.56 -21.45 -2.84
N PHE A 111 -4.09 -20.28 -2.37
CA PHE A 111 -2.67 -19.91 -2.37
C PHE A 111 -1.79 -20.90 -1.61
N TRP A 112 -2.31 -21.66 -0.65
CA TRP A 112 -1.52 -22.63 0.13
C TRP A 112 -1.52 -24.04 -0.46
N ASN A 113 -2.19 -24.24 -1.59
CA ASN A 113 -2.16 -25.50 -2.34
C ASN A 113 -1.00 -25.47 -3.35
N SER A 114 -0.05 -26.39 -3.23
CA SER A 114 1.15 -26.45 -4.07
C SER A 114 0.83 -26.66 -5.56
N GLU A 115 -0.13 -27.51 -5.89
CA GLU A 115 -0.57 -27.75 -7.27
C GLU A 115 -1.27 -26.52 -7.86
N TRP A 116 -2.06 -25.80 -7.07
CA TRP A 116 -2.65 -24.54 -7.48
C TRP A 116 -1.56 -23.48 -7.73
N GLN A 117 -0.58 -23.34 -6.82
CA GLN A 117 0.55 -22.41 -7.00
C GLN A 117 1.35 -22.72 -8.27
N LYS A 118 1.63 -24.01 -8.52
CA LYS A 118 2.29 -24.49 -9.74
C LYS A 118 1.48 -24.13 -10.98
N THR A 119 0.18 -24.37 -10.97
CA THR A 119 -0.73 -24.04 -12.08
C THR A 119 -0.78 -22.52 -12.34
N GLN A 120 -0.87 -21.69 -11.30
CA GLN A 120 -0.87 -20.22 -11.46
C GLN A 120 0.50 -19.70 -11.89
N GLY A 121 1.59 -20.27 -11.39
CA GLY A 121 2.95 -19.98 -11.84
C GLY A 121 3.16 -20.32 -13.31
N GLN A 122 2.57 -21.41 -13.80
CA GLN A 122 2.55 -21.79 -15.21
C GLN A 122 1.69 -20.83 -16.06
N LYS A 123 0.53 -20.38 -15.55
CA LYS A 123 -0.34 -19.39 -16.22
C LYS A 123 0.30 -18.00 -16.35
N GLY A 124 1.21 -17.63 -15.44
CA GLY A 124 2.07 -16.46 -15.58
C GLY A 124 3.03 -16.52 -16.79
N GLY A 125 3.11 -17.68 -17.46
CA GLY A 125 3.74 -17.88 -18.76
C GLY A 125 5.22 -18.22 -18.72
N LEU A 126 5.66 -18.85 -19.82
CA LEU A 126 7.05 -18.95 -20.30
C LEU A 126 7.70 -17.57 -20.60
N LEU A 127 7.05 -16.46 -20.24
CA LEU A 127 7.48 -15.09 -20.48
C LEU A 127 8.51 -14.66 -19.43
N GLY A 128 9.75 -15.07 -19.69
CA GLY A 128 10.92 -14.52 -19.02
C GLY A 128 12.13 -15.44 -19.13
N GLY A 129 12.63 -15.63 -20.35
CA GLY A 129 13.89 -16.32 -20.61
C GLY A 129 14.96 -15.95 -19.58
N SER A 130 15.64 -16.98 -19.08
CA SER A 130 16.91 -16.83 -18.36
C SER A 130 16.87 -15.98 -17.09
N LYS A 131 15.75 -15.98 -16.34
CA LYS A 131 15.64 -15.33 -15.03
C LYS A 131 16.78 -15.86 -14.12
N ASN A 132 17.68 -14.97 -13.71
CA ASN A 132 18.86 -15.24 -12.86
C ASN A 132 20.09 -15.89 -13.53
N THR A 133 20.22 -15.85 -14.85
CA THR A 133 21.54 -16.16 -15.45
C THR A 133 22.58 -15.13 -15.04
N ILE A 134 23.84 -15.57 -14.95
CA ILE A 134 25.00 -14.68 -14.70
C ILE A 134 25.01 -13.53 -15.71
N LYS A 135 24.67 -13.80 -16.98
CA LYS A 135 24.59 -12.78 -18.04
C LYS A 135 23.54 -11.71 -17.73
N GLN A 136 22.34 -12.09 -17.29
CA GLN A 136 21.30 -11.12 -16.92
C GLN A 136 21.69 -10.32 -15.66
N LYS A 137 22.33 -10.96 -14.67
CA LYS A 137 22.83 -10.26 -13.47
C LYS A 137 23.89 -9.22 -13.85
N LYS A 138 24.83 -9.58 -14.72
CA LYS A 138 25.84 -8.65 -15.28
C LYS A 138 25.19 -7.51 -16.06
N ALA A 139 24.20 -7.80 -16.91
CA ALA A 139 23.48 -6.77 -17.66
C ALA A 139 22.73 -5.79 -16.73
N ARG A 140 22.01 -6.30 -15.72
CA ARG A 140 21.33 -5.45 -14.70
C ARG A 140 22.33 -4.61 -13.91
N GLN A 141 23.50 -5.17 -13.58
CA GLN A 141 24.57 -4.42 -12.92
C GLN A 141 25.11 -3.32 -13.82
N GLN A 142 25.36 -3.58 -15.11
CA GLN A 142 25.81 -2.57 -16.07
C GLN A 142 24.77 -1.46 -16.26
N VAL A 143 23.49 -1.81 -16.38
CA VAL A 143 22.39 -0.83 -16.45
C VAL A 143 22.30 -0.01 -15.16
N GLY A 144 22.42 -0.64 -13.99
CA GLY A 144 22.41 0.03 -12.70
C GLY A 144 23.61 0.98 -12.51
N LEU A 145 24.80 0.58 -12.96
CA LEU A 145 25.99 1.43 -12.93
C LEU A 145 25.88 2.61 -13.91
N LYS A 146 25.37 2.36 -15.12
CA LYS A 146 25.27 3.39 -16.17
C LYS A 146 24.14 4.39 -15.92
N TYR A 147 22.95 3.91 -15.55
CA TYR A 147 21.74 4.73 -15.48
C TYR A 147 21.18 4.87 -14.07
N GLY A 148 21.60 4.06 -13.11
CA GLY A 148 21.01 4.04 -11.77
C GLY A 148 21.16 5.38 -11.03
N LEU A 149 22.27 6.09 -11.23
CA LEU A 149 22.45 7.44 -10.67
C LEU A 149 21.45 8.44 -11.26
N GLN A 150 21.34 8.48 -12.59
CA GLN A 150 20.44 9.40 -13.30
C GLN A 150 18.97 9.14 -12.97
N ILE A 151 18.54 7.86 -13.05
CA ILE A 151 17.18 7.45 -12.69
C ILE A 151 16.92 7.73 -11.22
N GLY A 152 17.89 7.45 -10.35
CA GLY A 152 17.81 7.74 -8.93
C GLY A 152 17.59 9.22 -8.65
N MET A 153 18.27 10.11 -9.37
CA MET A 153 18.10 11.57 -9.27
C MET A 153 16.74 12.04 -9.82
N GLN A 154 16.30 11.49 -10.96
CA GLN A 154 15.00 11.82 -11.56
C GLN A 154 13.85 11.45 -10.62
N ASN A 155 13.91 10.25 -10.03
CA ASN A 155 12.89 9.70 -9.14
C ASN A 155 12.98 10.17 -7.68
N GLN A 156 13.87 11.12 -7.35
CA GLN A 156 13.86 11.72 -6.01
C GLN A 156 12.54 12.46 -5.78
N SER A 157 11.95 12.26 -4.60
CA SER A 157 10.74 13.00 -4.22
C SER A 157 10.99 14.52 -4.23
N PRO A 158 9.99 15.35 -4.55
CA PRO A 158 10.13 16.80 -4.52
C PRO A 158 10.58 17.34 -3.15
N CYS A 159 10.07 16.74 -2.07
CA CYS A 159 10.44 17.08 -0.69
C CYS A 159 11.94 16.84 -0.46
N LEU A 160 12.45 15.68 -0.87
CA LEU A 160 13.88 15.36 -0.75
C LEU A 160 14.75 16.33 -1.54
N LYS A 161 14.37 16.65 -2.78
CA LYS A 161 15.09 17.63 -3.60
C LYS A 161 15.19 18.98 -2.89
N LYS A 162 14.09 19.45 -2.28
CA LYS A 162 14.04 20.71 -1.52
C LYS A 162 14.92 20.69 -0.27
N ILE A 163 15.00 19.56 0.44
CA ILE A 163 15.88 19.43 1.60
C ILE A 163 17.34 19.40 1.17
N LEU A 164 17.66 18.63 0.12
CA LEU A 164 19.03 18.48 -0.38
C LEU A 164 19.57 19.75 -1.04
N SER A 165 18.71 20.64 -1.55
CA SER A 165 19.11 21.94 -2.09
C SER A 165 19.51 22.96 -1.01
N LYS A 166 19.37 22.62 0.27
CA LYS A 166 19.67 23.50 1.40
C LYS A 166 20.91 23.06 2.14
N GLN A 167 21.58 24.01 2.80
CA GLN A 167 22.58 23.67 3.80
C GLN A 167 21.88 23.03 5.00
N THR A 168 22.44 21.94 5.51
CA THR A 168 21.87 21.18 6.63
C THR A 168 22.87 21.09 7.78
N ILE A 169 22.39 21.21 9.02
CA ILE A 169 23.19 20.99 10.22
C ILE A 169 22.73 19.70 10.87
N TRP A 170 23.68 18.81 11.13
CA TRP A 170 23.46 17.53 11.79
C TRP A 170 24.12 17.53 13.15
N LEU A 171 23.39 17.08 14.17
CA LEU A 171 23.94 16.79 15.49
C LEU A 171 24.24 15.30 15.56
N TYR A 172 25.48 14.94 15.89
CA TYR A 172 25.83 13.59 16.30
C TYR A 172 26.02 13.55 17.81
N GLU A 173 25.33 12.64 18.49
CA GLU A 173 25.38 12.48 19.94
C GLU A 173 25.39 10.98 20.32
N LYS A 174 26.55 10.47 20.76
CA LYS A 174 26.70 9.09 21.24
C LYS A 174 27.98 8.91 22.04
N ASN A 175 27.95 8.09 23.11
CA ASN A 175 29.14 7.68 23.87
C ASN A 175 30.04 8.86 24.30
N ASN A 176 29.44 9.90 24.89
CA ASN A 176 30.12 11.15 25.29
C ASN A 176 30.74 11.98 24.14
N LEU A 177 30.46 11.62 22.89
CA LEU A 177 30.81 12.42 21.73
C LEU A 177 29.57 13.18 21.27
N SER A 178 29.65 14.51 21.32
CA SER A 178 28.64 15.42 20.78
C SER A 178 29.31 16.40 19.81
N CYS A 179 28.82 16.49 18.58
CA CYS A 179 29.32 17.45 17.60
C CYS A 179 28.26 17.87 16.58
N PHE A 180 28.41 19.09 16.08
CA PHE A 180 27.62 19.60 14.96
C PHE A 180 28.41 19.48 13.66
N ILE A 181 27.76 19.00 12.62
CA ILE A 181 28.33 18.86 11.29
C ILE A 181 27.46 19.61 10.30
N THR A 182 28.02 20.67 9.73
CA THR A 182 27.40 21.42 8.64
C THR A 182 27.71 20.77 7.31
N ILE A 183 26.67 20.51 6.52
CA ILE A 183 26.73 19.89 5.20
C ILE A 183 26.16 20.88 4.17
N PRO A 184 26.96 21.30 3.17
CA PRO A 184 26.46 22.17 2.10
C PRO A 184 25.40 21.43 1.26
N PRO A 185 24.63 22.14 0.42
CA PRO A 185 23.68 21.53 -0.51
C PRO A 185 24.26 20.34 -1.27
N GLN A 186 23.48 19.28 -1.42
CA GLN A 186 23.89 18.03 -2.05
C GLN A 186 22.98 17.66 -3.22
N GLN A 187 23.52 16.99 -4.23
CA GLN A 187 22.71 16.52 -5.38
C GLN A 187 21.95 15.22 -5.09
N SER A 188 22.41 14.44 -4.10
CA SER A 188 21.80 13.16 -3.76
C SER A 188 21.91 12.85 -2.27
N PHE A 189 20.95 12.07 -1.78
CA PHE A 189 20.98 11.56 -0.42
C PHE A 189 22.22 10.69 -0.16
N SER A 190 22.69 9.93 -1.16
CA SER A 190 23.92 9.16 -1.02
C SER A 190 25.16 10.04 -0.80
N ASN A 191 25.25 11.18 -1.48
CA ASN A 191 26.37 12.12 -1.30
C ASN A 191 26.34 12.74 0.09
N LEU A 192 25.15 13.13 0.58
CA LEU A 192 24.97 13.63 1.95
C LEU A 192 25.47 12.62 2.99
N ILE A 193 25.08 11.35 2.88
CA ILE A 193 25.51 10.31 3.83
C ILE A 193 27.01 10.04 3.74
N ASN A 194 27.57 9.98 2.53
CA ASN A 194 29.00 9.77 2.35
C ASN A 194 29.81 10.92 2.97
N LEU A 195 29.33 12.17 2.85
CA LEU A 195 30.00 13.33 3.43
C LEU A 195 29.89 13.37 4.96
N LEU A 196 28.73 13.04 5.52
CA LEU A 196 28.56 12.86 6.97
C LEU A 196 29.49 11.77 7.52
N GLN A 197 29.52 10.61 6.83
CA GLN A 197 30.39 9.49 7.20
C GLN A 197 31.86 9.89 7.17
N SER A 198 32.33 10.52 6.09
CA SER A 198 33.72 10.95 5.95
C SER A 198 34.14 11.96 7.02
N LYS A 199 33.30 12.96 7.32
CA LYS A 199 33.58 13.93 8.39
C LYS A 199 33.63 13.27 9.76
N MET A 200 32.73 12.31 10.00
CA MET A 200 32.69 11.58 11.26
C MET A 200 33.89 10.65 11.41
N ASP A 201 34.31 9.97 10.34
CA ASP A 201 35.50 9.11 10.33
C ASP A 201 36.75 9.91 10.73
N SER A 202 36.95 11.11 10.18
CA SER A 202 38.06 11.99 10.57
C SER A 202 38.02 12.34 12.07
N LEU A 203 36.87 12.78 12.60
CA LEU A 203 36.70 13.11 14.01
C LEU A 203 36.88 11.91 14.96
N TYR A 204 36.44 10.72 14.52
CA TYR A 204 36.51 9.51 15.35
C TYR A 204 37.92 8.91 15.37
N GLN A 205 38.63 8.97 14.24
CA GLN A 205 40.00 8.50 14.13
C GLN A 205 40.95 9.30 15.03
N GLU A 206 40.77 10.62 15.12
CA GLU A 206 41.53 11.49 16.01
C GLU A 206 41.35 11.15 17.50
N LYS A 207 40.14 10.71 17.91
CA LYS A 207 39.83 10.46 19.33
C LYS A 207 40.01 9.01 19.79
N HIS A 208 39.82 8.04 18.90
CA HIS A 208 39.67 6.63 19.30
C HIS A 208 40.52 5.65 18.49
N SER A 209 41.33 6.11 17.54
CA SER A 209 42.14 5.26 16.64
C SER A 209 41.36 4.15 15.93
N LYS A 210 40.05 4.33 15.75
CA LYS A 210 39.11 3.37 15.13
C LYS A 210 38.24 4.07 14.10
N THR A 211 37.80 3.32 13.09
CA THR A 211 36.87 3.80 12.07
C THR A 211 35.45 3.91 12.61
N PHE A 212 34.70 4.89 12.12
CA PHE A 212 33.31 5.09 12.51
C PHE A 212 32.42 4.02 11.88
N LYS A 213 31.41 3.55 12.63
CA LYS A 213 30.48 2.54 12.11
C LYS A 213 29.72 3.10 10.91
N LYS A 214 29.75 2.38 9.80
CA LYS A 214 29.05 2.74 8.55
C LYS A 214 27.58 3.09 8.79
N ILE A 215 27.16 4.27 8.34
CA ILE A 215 25.77 4.73 8.39
C ILE A 215 24.90 3.87 7.46
N ASN A 216 23.80 3.34 7.99
CA ASN A 216 22.80 2.61 7.20
C ASN A 216 21.88 3.60 6.46
N LYS A 217 22.03 3.69 5.14
CA LYS A 217 21.29 4.62 4.28
C LYS A 217 19.75 4.46 4.37
N SER A 218 19.22 3.24 4.36
CA SER A 218 17.77 3.03 4.34
C SER A 218 17.11 3.49 5.64
N SER A 219 17.75 3.21 6.77
CA SER A 219 17.28 3.67 8.08
C SER A 219 17.40 5.19 8.23
N PHE A 220 18.51 5.77 7.76
CA PHE A 220 18.79 7.20 7.92
C PHE A 220 17.84 8.11 7.15
N PHE A 221 17.30 7.61 6.03
CA PHE A 221 16.30 8.32 5.23
C PHE A 221 15.09 8.76 6.07
N LYS A 222 14.68 7.95 7.04
CA LYS A 222 13.57 8.26 7.95
C LYS A 222 13.81 9.49 8.82
N VAL A 223 15.06 9.77 9.17
CA VAL A 223 15.41 10.99 9.93
C VAL A 223 15.26 12.23 9.05
N LEU A 224 15.71 12.14 7.80
CA LEU A 224 15.62 13.25 6.86
C LEU A 224 14.17 13.66 6.55
N TYR A 225 13.25 12.69 6.53
CA TYR A 225 11.82 12.92 6.31
C TYR A 225 11.04 13.31 7.56
N GLY A 226 11.70 13.37 8.73
CA GLY A 226 11.03 13.64 10.00
C GLY A 226 10.18 12.47 10.52
N GLU A 227 10.24 11.30 9.91
CA GLU A 227 9.60 10.08 10.44
C GLU A 227 10.27 9.61 11.74
N ARG A 228 11.53 10.02 11.97
CA ARG A 228 12.29 9.74 13.19
C ARG A 228 13.09 10.97 13.61
N LEU A 229 13.06 11.30 14.90
CA LEU A 229 13.85 12.39 15.46
C LEU A 229 15.36 12.10 15.43
N GLN A 230 15.74 10.83 15.60
CA GLN A 230 17.14 10.42 15.67
C GLN A 230 17.41 9.01 15.14
N MET A 231 18.64 8.74 14.72
CA MET A 231 19.12 7.40 14.34
C MET A 231 20.62 7.23 14.61
N TYR A 232 20.99 6.23 15.41
CA TYR A 232 22.39 5.92 15.74
C TYR A 232 23.20 7.11 16.28
N GLY A 233 22.54 8.04 16.97
CA GLY A 233 23.13 9.29 17.48
C GLY A 233 22.98 10.48 16.54
N TRP A 234 22.57 10.28 15.29
CA TRP A 234 22.38 11.38 14.34
C TRP A 234 20.98 11.98 14.44
N LYS A 235 20.92 13.31 14.48
CA LYS A 235 19.71 14.14 14.47
C LYS A 235 19.88 15.21 13.39
N LEU A 236 18.86 15.42 12.57
CA LEU A 236 18.80 16.61 11.72
C LEU A 236 18.41 17.79 12.62
N TRP A 237 19.33 18.72 12.83
CA TRP A 237 19.13 19.82 13.78
C TRP A 237 18.50 21.04 13.11
N PHE A 238 19.03 21.45 11.96
CA PHE A 238 18.60 22.68 11.30
C PHE A 238 18.70 22.59 9.78
N LEU A 239 17.77 23.26 9.10
CA LEU A 239 17.78 23.49 7.66
C LEU A 239 17.85 25.00 7.44
N PHE A 240 18.87 25.47 6.71
CA PHE A 240 18.93 26.87 6.34
C PHE A 240 17.81 27.19 5.34
N PHE A 241 17.06 28.26 5.62
CA PHE A 241 15.87 28.61 4.85
C PHE A 241 16.18 29.37 3.59
#